data_AF-A0A349EH71-F1
#
_entry.id   AF-A0A349EH71-F1
#
_cell.length_a   1.000
_cell.length_b   1.000
_cell.length_c   1.000
_cell.angle_alpha   90.00
_cell.angle_beta   90.00
_cell.angle_gamma   90.00
#
_symmetry.space_group_name_H-M   'P 1'
#
loop_
_entity.id
_entity.type
_entity.pdbx_description
1 polymer ?
#
loop_
_entity_poly.entity_id
_entity_poly.type
_entity_poly.pdbx_seq_one_letter_code
_entity_poly.pdbx_strand_id
1 'polypeptide(L)'
;MHITEGFLPPLHAAAWTVVALPFVVASVWRVNRLMQDQPQTKLLLAAAGAFAFLISALKLPSVTGSCSHATGTGLGAILFGPSVMALLGTLVLLFQALLLAHGGITTLGANVFSMAIVGPWVAYAVLRGTQRLGGSLALSVFLAAMLGDWATYLTAAGQLALAFPDPASGITGSFLKFAGVFAPTQLPLAVVEGLLTVVIVNFLREYSGEELQSLHFLRPTLATETRT
;
A
#
# COMPACT_ATOMS: atom_id res chain seq x y z
N MET A 1 -9.02 3.38 -0.64
CA MET A 1 -10.33 2.91 -1.15
C MET A 1 -10.18 2.16 -2.46
N HIS A 2 -10.93 1.07 -2.63
CA HIS A 2 -10.97 0.30 -3.87
C HIS A 2 -12.00 0.88 -4.84
N ILE A 3 -11.68 0.85 -6.12
CA ILE A 3 -12.64 1.07 -7.19
C ILE A 3 -13.47 -0.21 -7.33
N THR A 4 -14.80 -0.10 -7.19
CA THR A 4 -15.73 -1.22 -7.19
C THR A 4 -15.87 -1.87 -8.56
N GLU A 5 -16.21 -3.16 -8.58
CA GLU A 5 -16.52 -3.92 -9.79
C GLU A 5 -17.49 -3.17 -10.72
N GLY A 6 -17.21 -3.20 -12.03
CA GLY A 6 -18.04 -2.54 -13.05
C GLY A 6 -18.05 -1.01 -13.03
N PHE A 7 -17.33 -0.36 -12.12
CA PHE A 7 -17.33 1.11 -12.04
C PHE A 7 -16.50 1.77 -13.13
N LEU A 8 -15.44 1.12 -13.64
CA LEU A 8 -14.64 1.67 -14.75
C LEU A 8 -15.18 1.20 -16.10
N PRO A 9 -15.18 2.06 -17.13
CA PRO A 9 -15.39 1.62 -18.50
C PRO A 9 -14.39 0.52 -18.89
N PRO A 10 -14.79 -0.48 -19.71
CA PRO A 10 -13.92 -1.62 -20.03
C PRO A 10 -12.54 -1.24 -20.59
N LEU A 11 -12.47 -0.18 -21.40
CA LEU A 11 -11.20 0.32 -21.95
C LEU A 11 -10.28 0.88 -20.86
N HIS A 12 -10.80 1.64 -19.90
CA HIS A 12 -10.01 2.14 -18.76
C HIS A 12 -9.55 1.01 -17.86
N ALA A 13 -10.42 0.03 -17.58
CA ALA A 13 -10.08 -1.16 -16.81
C ALA A 13 -8.93 -1.96 -17.47
N ALA A 14 -9.02 -2.19 -18.78
CA ALA A 14 -7.97 -2.85 -19.55
C ALA A 14 -6.67 -2.03 -19.57
N ALA A 15 -6.75 -0.71 -19.80
CA ALA A 15 -5.59 0.17 -19.81
C ALA A 15 -4.83 0.15 -18.48
N TRP A 16 -5.53 0.26 -17.35
CA TRP A 16 -4.90 0.18 -16.03
C TRP A 16 -4.28 -1.18 -15.74
N THR A 17 -4.89 -2.25 -16.23
CA THR A 17 -4.30 -3.60 -16.15
C THR A 17 -2.99 -3.69 -16.92
N VAL A 18 -2.96 -3.15 -18.16
CA VAL A 18 -1.74 -3.10 -18.98
C VAL A 18 -0.67 -2.24 -18.31
N VAL A 19 -1.03 -1.11 -17.70
CA VAL A 19 -0.09 -0.22 -17.00
C VAL A 19 0.47 -0.87 -15.72
N ALA A 20 -0.35 -1.62 -14.98
CA ALA A 20 0.10 -2.31 -13.76
C ALA A 20 0.98 -3.54 -14.06
N LEU A 21 0.75 -4.21 -15.19
CA LEU A 21 1.36 -5.50 -15.53
C LEU A 21 2.90 -5.52 -15.44
N PRO A 22 3.67 -4.55 -15.98
CA PRO A 22 5.13 -4.57 -15.91
C PRO A 22 5.67 -4.59 -14.48
N PHE A 23 5.03 -3.87 -13.56
CA PHE A 23 5.43 -3.80 -12.16
C PHE A 23 5.15 -5.13 -11.44
N VAL A 24 4.00 -5.75 -11.72
CA VAL A 24 3.65 -7.05 -11.17
C VAL A 24 4.61 -8.12 -11.70
N VAL A 25 4.90 -8.14 -12.99
CA VAL A 25 5.85 -9.08 -13.61
C VAL A 25 7.26 -8.90 -13.03
N ALA A 26 7.74 -7.67 -12.89
CA ALA A 26 9.03 -7.38 -12.25
C ALA A 26 9.06 -7.86 -10.79
N SER A 27 7.94 -7.70 -10.07
CA SER A 27 7.78 -8.17 -8.69
C SER A 27 7.82 -9.70 -8.60
N VAL A 28 7.12 -10.40 -9.48
CA VAL A 28 7.16 -11.87 -9.59
C VAL A 28 8.58 -12.35 -9.83
N TRP A 29 9.28 -11.75 -10.79
CA TRP A 29 10.66 -12.13 -11.08
C TRP A 29 11.59 -11.91 -9.87
N ARG A 30 11.42 -10.78 -9.17
CA ARG A 30 12.19 -10.46 -7.96
C ARG A 30 11.92 -11.45 -6.82
N VAL A 31 10.65 -11.77 -6.59
CA VAL A 31 10.22 -12.71 -5.54
C VAL A 31 10.71 -14.11 -5.84
N ASN A 32 10.60 -14.58 -7.09
CA ASN A 32 11.11 -15.88 -7.49
C ASN A 32 12.62 -15.99 -7.26
N ARG A 33 13.38 -14.96 -7.59
CA ARG A 33 14.83 -14.92 -7.34
C ARG A 33 15.15 -14.96 -5.84
N LEU A 34 14.43 -14.17 -5.03
CA LEU A 34 14.56 -14.20 -3.56
C LEU A 34 14.29 -15.59 -2.97
N MET A 35 13.28 -16.29 -3.50
CA MET A 35 12.94 -17.65 -3.06
C MET A 35 13.98 -18.70 -3.47
N GLN A 36 14.65 -18.52 -4.62
CA GLN A 36 15.74 -19.39 -5.06
C GLN A 36 17.00 -19.18 -4.24
N ASP A 37 17.34 -17.92 -3.95
CA ASP A 37 18.53 -17.56 -3.18
C ASP A 37 18.38 -17.94 -1.69
N GLN A 38 17.16 -17.88 -1.15
CA GLN A 38 16.85 -18.16 0.25
C GLN A 38 15.50 -18.93 0.39
N PRO A 39 15.52 -20.27 0.39
CA PRO A 39 14.30 -21.08 0.44
C PRO A 39 13.41 -20.81 1.66
N GLN A 40 14.01 -20.41 2.79
CA GLN A 40 13.32 -20.04 4.03
C GLN A 40 12.42 -18.80 3.88
N THR A 41 12.76 -17.91 2.93
CA THR A 41 12.00 -16.69 2.63
C THR A 41 10.62 -16.98 2.04
N LYS A 42 10.40 -18.17 1.47
CA LYS A 42 9.10 -18.59 0.95
C LYS A 42 8.01 -18.60 2.04
N LEU A 43 8.33 -19.15 3.21
CA LEU A 43 7.36 -19.25 4.31
C LEU A 43 7.03 -17.86 4.87
N LEU A 44 8.05 -16.99 4.95
CA LEU A 44 7.90 -15.63 5.44
C LEU A 44 7.09 -14.75 4.49
N LEU A 45 7.32 -14.84 3.18
CA LEU A 45 6.52 -14.12 2.18
C LEU A 45 5.06 -14.58 2.16
N ALA A 46 4.82 -15.89 2.33
CA ALA A 46 3.47 -16.43 2.43
C ALA A 46 2.77 -15.96 3.71
N ALA A 47 3.45 -16.03 4.86
CA ALA A 47 2.93 -15.54 6.13
C ALA A 47 2.67 -14.02 6.08
N ALA A 48 3.57 -13.26 5.46
CA ALA A 48 3.43 -11.83 5.23
C ALA A 48 2.20 -11.48 4.39
N GLY A 49 2.00 -12.19 3.27
CA GLY A 49 0.83 -12.00 2.42
C GLY A 49 -0.47 -12.34 3.15
N ALA A 50 -0.48 -13.44 3.91
CA ALA A 50 -1.62 -13.84 4.73
C ALA A 50 -1.93 -12.83 5.84
N PHE A 51 -0.89 -12.32 6.50
CA PHE A 51 -1.02 -11.30 7.55
C PHE A 51 -1.49 -9.96 6.98
N ALA A 52 -0.96 -9.53 5.84
CA ALA A 52 -1.41 -8.33 5.14
C ALA A 52 -2.89 -8.43 4.76
N PHE A 53 -3.32 -9.58 4.23
CA PHE A 53 -4.74 -9.85 3.98
C PHE A 53 -5.57 -9.81 5.27
N LEU A 54 -5.12 -10.46 6.35
CA LEU A 54 -5.82 -10.50 7.63
C LEU A 54 -5.99 -9.10 8.25
N ILE A 55 -4.93 -8.30 8.30
CA ILE A 55 -5.00 -6.91 8.80
C ILE A 55 -5.95 -6.08 7.93
N SER A 56 -5.91 -6.25 6.61
CA SER A 56 -6.81 -5.53 5.71
C SER A 56 -8.28 -5.94 5.89
N ALA A 57 -8.56 -7.10 6.48
CA ALA A 57 -9.92 -7.54 6.79
C ALA A 57 -10.42 -7.04 8.16
N LEU A 58 -9.53 -6.57 9.05
CA LEU A 58 -9.92 -5.99 10.33
C LEU A 58 -10.59 -4.62 10.10
N LYS A 59 -11.78 -4.45 10.69
CA LYS A 59 -12.49 -3.16 10.68
C LYS A 59 -11.86 -2.25 11.73
N LEU A 60 -11.24 -1.16 11.29
CA LEU A 60 -10.79 -0.12 12.20
C LEU A 60 -11.93 0.88 12.42
N PRO A 61 -12.22 1.28 13.67
CA PRO A 61 -13.19 2.34 13.92
C PRO A 61 -12.68 3.65 13.30
N SER A 62 -13.39 4.18 12.31
CA SER A 62 -13.06 5.51 11.78
C SER A 62 -13.70 6.60 12.64
N VAL A 63 -13.02 7.75 12.73
CA VAL A 63 -13.44 8.93 13.50
C VAL A 63 -14.79 9.49 13.00
N THR A 64 -15.20 9.15 11.78
CA THR A 64 -16.44 9.65 11.15
C THR A 64 -17.57 8.60 11.10
N GLY A 65 -17.50 7.52 11.87
CA GLY A 65 -18.57 6.50 11.95
C GLY A 65 -18.68 5.58 10.72
N SER A 66 -17.73 5.63 9.78
CA SER A 66 -17.63 4.69 8.66
C SER A 66 -16.79 3.47 9.06
N CYS A 67 -17.13 2.28 8.56
CA CYS A 67 -16.23 1.12 8.64
C CYS A 67 -15.17 1.27 7.54
N SER A 68 -13.95 1.63 7.94
CA SER A 68 -12.79 1.63 7.05
C SER A 68 -11.83 0.52 7.46
N HIS A 69 -11.00 0.09 6.51
CA HIS A 69 -10.03 -0.97 6.69
C HIS A 69 -8.63 -0.41 6.51
N ALA A 70 -7.67 -0.90 7.29
CA ALA A 70 -6.27 -0.56 7.10
C ALA A 70 -5.82 -1.05 5.71
N THR A 71 -5.17 -0.19 4.96
CA THR A 71 -4.71 -0.51 3.61
C THR A 71 -3.42 -1.35 3.66
N GLY A 72 -2.63 -1.21 4.73
CA GLY A 72 -1.39 -1.93 4.98
C GLY A 72 -0.26 -1.54 4.01
N THR A 73 -0.44 -0.48 3.21
CA THR A 73 0.49 -0.11 2.14
C THR A 73 1.83 0.36 2.69
N GLY A 74 1.79 1.25 3.70
CA GLY A 74 2.96 1.76 4.39
C GLY A 74 3.71 0.66 5.12
N LEU A 75 3.02 -0.11 5.97
CA LEU A 75 3.61 -1.22 6.72
C LEU A 75 4.24 -2.26 5.79
N GLY A 76 3.53 -2.67 4.73
CA GLY A 76 4.04 -3.63 3.76
C GLY A 76 5.27 -3.12 3.00
N ALA A 77 5.28 -1.83 2.63
CA ALA A 77 6.45 -1.21 1.99
C ALA A 77 7.66 -1.12 2.93
N ILE A 78 7.44 -0.87 4.22
CA ILE A 78 8.49 -0.82 5.24
C ILE A 78 9.08 -2.21 5.48
N LEU A 79 8.23 -3.24 5.59
CA LEU A 79 8.66 -4.60 5.91
C LEU A 79 9.25 -5.34 4.71
N PHE A 80 8.61 -5.25 3.53
CA PHE A 80 8.95 -6.08 2.36
C PHE A 80 9.57 -5.30 1.20
N GLY A 81 9.47 -3.97 1.23
CA GLY A 81 9.91 -3.11 0.14
C GLY A 81 8.92 -3.05 -1.03
N PRO A 82 8.94 -1.96 -1.82
CA PRO A 82 7.96 -1.69 -2.86
C PRO A 82 8.02 -2.71 -4.01
N SER A 83 9.19 -3.31 -4.26
CA SER A 83 9.36 -4.31 -5.33
C SER A 83 8.65 -5.63 -5.05
N VAL A 84 8.43 -5.99 -3.77
CA VAL A 84 7.71 -7.22 -3.39
C VAL A 84 6.21 -6.93 -3.24
N MET A 85 5.87 -5.70 -2.81
CA MET A 85 4.50 -5.29 -2.58
C MET A 85 3.60 -5.32 -3.81
N ALA A 86 4.13 -5.14 -5.03
CA ALA A 86 3.30 -5.24 -6.22
C ALA A 86 2.69 -6.65 -6.39
N LEU A 87 3.45 -7.74 -6.15
CA LEU A 87 2.91 -9.10 -6.15
C LEU A 87 2.01 -9.36 -4.94
N LEU A 88 2.50 -9.10 -3.71
CA LEU A 88 1.73 -9.38 -2.50
C LEU A 88 0.41 -8.60 -2.47
N GLY A 89 0.46 -7.32 -2.82
CA GLY A 89 -0.72 -6.46 -2.92
C GLY A 89 -1.69 -6.93 -4.00
N THR A 90 -1.20 -7.44 -5.13
CA THR A 90 -2.08 -8.07 -6.15
C THR A 90 -2.81 -9.28 -5.60
N LEU A 91 -2.13 -10.16 -4.85
CA LEU A 91 -2.76 -11.32 -4.23
C LEU A 91 -3.78 -10.91 -3.14
N VAL A 92 -3.44 -9.93 -2.30
CA VAL A 92 -4.35 -9.39 -1.28
C VAL A 92 -5.60 -8.81 -1.95
N LEU A 93 -5.43 -7.97 -2.98
CA LEU A 93 -6.54 -7.36 -3.72
C LEU A 93 -7.42 -8.39 -4.43
N LEU A 94 -6.80 -9.45 -4.98
CA LEU A 94 -7.53 -10.56 -5.59
C LEU A 94 -8.39 -11.29 -4.55
N PHE A 95 -7.84 -11.61 -3.38
CA PHE A 95 -8.62 -12.24 -2.31
C PHE A 95 -9.70 -11.32 -1.75
N GLN A 96 -9.44 -10.01 -1.65
CA GLN A 96 -10.46 -9.04 -1.25
C GLN A 96 -11.63 -9.00 -2.25
N ALA A 97 -11.35 -9.03 -3.55
CA ALA A 97 -12.36 -9.06 -4.59
C ALA A 97 -13.18 -10.37 -4.55
N LEU A 98 -12.51 -11.52 -4.36
CA LEU A 98 -13.15 -12.84 -4.41
C LEU A 98 -13.87 -13.25 -3.12
N LEU A 99 -13.29 -12.95 -1.95
CA LEU A 99 -13.77 -13.46 -0.65
C LEU A 99 -14.55 -12.43 0.15
N LEU A 100 -14.21 -11.14 0.01
CA LEU A 100 -14.83 -10.06 0.79
C LEU A 100 -15.79 -9.21 -0.05
N ALA A 101 -15.94 -9.53 -1.35
CA ALA A 101 -16.67 -8.72 -2.33
C ALA A 101 -16.27 -7.23 -2.26
N HIS A 102 -14.98 -6.98 -2.00
CA HIS A 102 -14.43 -5.63 -1.82
C HIS A 102 -13.46 -5.30 -2.96
N GLY A 103 -13.77 -4.25 -3.72
CA GLY A 103 -13.07 -3.94 -4.97
C GLY A 103 -13.73 -4.60 -6.19
N GLY A 104 -12.93 -5.16 -7.08
CA GLY A 104 -13.40 -5.81 -8.31
C GLY A 104 -12.30 -6.54 -9.07
N ILE A 105 -12.70 -7.54 -9.84
CA ILE A 105 -11.89 -8.30 -10.80
C ILE A 105 -11.59 -7.43 -12.02
N THR A 106 -12.57 -6.74 -12.61
CA THR A 106 -12.30 -5.86 -13.77
C THR A 106 -11.47 -4.65 -13.37
N THR A 107 -11.69 -4.12 -12.17
CA THR A 107 -10.98 -2.98 -11.62
C THR A 107 -9.69 -3.36 -10.89
N LEU A 108 -9.33 -4.65 -10.86
CA LEU A 108 -8.15 -5.17 -10.18
C LEU A 108 -6.88 -4.43 -10.63
N GLY A 109 -6.68 -4.24 -11.93
CA GLY A 109 -5.50 -3.54 -12.46
C GLY A 109 -5.38 -2.10 -11.95
N ALA A 110 -6.50 -1.37 -11.88
CA ALA A 110 -6.52 0.00 -11.36
C ALA A 110 -6.22 0.04 -9.85
N ASN A 111 -6.81 -0.88 -9.09
CA ASN A 111 -6.57 -1.00 -7.65
C ASN A 111 -5.12 -1.45 -7.33
N VAL A 112 -4.56 -2.38 -8.11
CA VAL A 112 -3.15 -2.80 -8.01
C VAL A 112 -2.24 -1.60 -8.27
N PHE A 113 -2.53 -0.80 -9.30
CA PHE A 113 -1.73 0.37 -9.61
C PHE A 113 -1.70 1.39 -8.46
N SER A 114 -2.85 1.73 -7.89
CA SER A 114 -2.90 2.69 -6.79
C SER A 114 -2.33 2.11 -5.48
N MET A 115 -2.76 0.91 -5.08
CA MET A 115 -2.55 0.38 -3.73
C MET A 115 -1.32 -0.52 -3.59
N ALA A 116 -0.94 -1.26 -4.64
CA ALA A 116 0.19 -2.19 -4.59
C ALA A 116 1.46 -1.62 -5.26
N ILE A 117 1.32 -0.54 -6.04
CA ILE A 117 2.43 0.11 -6.73
C ILE A 117 2.61 1.53 -6.18
N VAL A 118 1.73 2.49 -6.50
CA VAL A 118 1.97 3.89 -6.15
C VAL A 118 2.11 4.10 -4.64
N GLY A 119 1.17 3.58 -3.84
CA GLY A 119 1.22 3.68 -2.37
C GLY A 119 2.55 3.19 -1.78
N PRO A 120 2.95 1.93 -2.02
CA PRO A 120 4.20 1.38 -1.51
C PRO A 120 5.46 2.12 -1.99
N TRP A 121 5.50 2.57 -3.24
CA TRP A 121 6.64 3.33 -3.77
C TRP A 121 6.75 4.71 -3.10
N VAL A 122 5.63 5.41 -2.92
CA VAL A 122 5.62 6.70 -2.21
C VAL A 122 5.99 6.52 -0.74
N ALA A 123 5.40 5.54 -0.06
CA ALA A 123 5.73 5.23 1.33
C ALA A 123 7.23 4.95 1.50
N TYR A 124 7.81 4.14 0.61
CA TYR A 124 9.24 3.85 0.63
C TYR A 124 10.12 5.08 0.37
N ALA A 125 9.73 5.91 -0.60
CA ALA A 125 10.45 7.14 -0.92
C ALA A 125 10.42 8.14 0.24
N VAL A 126 9.26 8.30 0.88
CA VAL A 126 9.07 9.15 2.06
C VAL A 126 9.90 8.61 3.23
N LEU A 127 9.82 7.31 3.53
CA LEU A 127 10.62 6.67 4.58
C LEU A 127 12.11 6.98 4.41
N ARG A 128 12.65 6.76 3.21
CA ARG A 128 14.06 7.00 2.89
C ARG A 128 14.40 8.50 2.91
N GLY A 129 13.50 9.34 2.43
CA GLY A 129 13.67 10.80 2.40
C GLY A 129 13.76 11.37 3.81
N THR A 130 12.80 11.03 4.68
CA THR A 130 12.77 11.49 6.06
C THR A 130 13.99 11.02 6.85
N GLN A 131 14.41 9.75 6.69
CA GLN A 131 15.62 9.23 7.33
C GLN A 131 16.89 9.94 6.86
N ARG A 132 17.01 10.25 5.56
CA ARG A 132 18.15 11.01 5.01
C ARG A 132 18.22 12.44 5.52
N LEU A 133 17.08 13.02 5.90
CA LEU A 133 17.00 14.36 6.50
C LEU A 133 17.21 14.34 8.03
N GLY A 134 17.55 13.19 8.62
CA GLY A 134 17.79 13.05 10.05
C GLY A 134 16.53 12.91 10.90
N GLY A 135 15.38 12.62 10.30
CA GLY A 135 14.15 12.34 11.04
C GLY A 135 14.22 11.01 11.79
N SER A 136 13.56 10.94 12.95
CA SER A 136 13.48 9.71 13.75
C SER A 136 12.78 8.58 12.99
N LEU A 137 13.03 7.34 13.40
CA LEU A 137 12.36 6.18 12.82
C LEU A 137 10.82 6.30 12.91
N ALA A 138 10.30 6.69 14.08
CA ALA A 138 8.87 6.85 14.30
C ALA A 138 8.25 7.90 13.37
N LEU A 139 8.91 9.06 13.20
CA LEU A 139 8.44 10.09 12.27
C LEU A 139 8.47 9.59 10.82
N SER A 140 9.55 8.91 10.44
CA SER A 140 9.72 8.38 9.09
C SER A 140 8.65 7.34 8.75
N VAL A 141 8.33 6.44 9.68
CA VAL A 141 7.28 5.42 9.55
C VAL A 141 5.89 6.07 9.47
N PHE A 142 5.60 7.02 10.37
CA PHE A 142 4.33 7.76 10.38
C PHE A 142 4.08 8.44 9.04
N LEU A 143 5.05 9.22 8.56
CA LEU A 143 4.94 9.96 7.30
C LEU A 143 4.85 9.00 6.11
N ALA A 144 5.61 7.90 6.11
CA ALA A 144 5.57 6.91 5.04
C ALA A 144 4.18 6.29 4.88
N ALA A 145 3.56 5.85 5.98
CA ALA A 145 2.21 5.30 5.94
C ALA A 145 1.18 6.36 5.55
N MET A 146 1.16 7.51 6.22
CA MET A 146 0.19 8.57 5.94
C MET A 146 0.25 9.06 4.48
N LEU A 147 1.46 9.36 3.97
CA LEU A 147 1.62 9.86 2.60
C LEU A 147 1.48 8.75 1.55
N GLY A 148 1.76 7.48 1.89
CA GLY A 148 1.49 6.33 1.03
C GLY A 148 -0.02 6.12 0.80
N ASP A 149 -0.81 6.24 1.86
CA ASP A 149 -2.27 6.13 1.77
C ASP A 149 -2.87 7.33 1.00
N TRP A 150 -2.34 8.53 1.21
CA TRP A 150 -2.74 9.71 0.42
C TRP A 150 -2.38 9.57 -1.05
N ALA A 151 -1.20 9.03 -1.38
CA ALA A 151 -0.81 8.80 -2.76
C ALA A 151 -1.73 7.76 -3.44
N THR A 152 -2.05 6.68 -2.74
CA THR A 152 -3.03 5.69 -3.17
C THR A 152 -4.38 6.36 -3.48
N TYR A 153 -4.84 7.20 -2.56
CA TYR A 153 -6.10 7.92 -2.67
C TYR A 153 -6.14 8.88 -3.87
N LEU A 154 -5.14 9.75 -4.00
CA LEU A 154 -5.03 10.71 -5.10
C LEU A 154 -4.91 9.99 -6.45
N THR A 155 -4.21 8.85 -6.49
CA THR A 155 -4.13 8.03 -7.69
C THR A 155 -5.50 7.48 -8.08
N ALA A 156 -6.25 6.91 -7.13
CA ALA A 156 -7.61 6.44 -7.38
C ALA A 156 -8.54 7.58 -7.84
N ALA A 157 -8.47 8.75 -7.23
CA ALA A 157 -9.23 9.92 -7.68
C ALA A 157 -8.84 10.35 -9.11
N GLY A 158 -7.56 10.27 -9.47
CA GLY A 158 -7.07 10.50 -10.83
C GLY A 158 -7.59 9.47 -11.84
N GLN A 159 -7.59 8.18 -11.46
CA GLN A 159 -8.15 7.10 -12.27
C GLN A 159 -9.63 7.35 -12.59
N LEU A 160 -10.41 7.76 -11.58
CA LEU A 160 -11.82 8.11 -11.76
C LEU A 160 -12.01 9.39 -12.58
N ALA A 161 -11.18 10.41 -12.38
CA ALA A 161 -11.25 11.65 -13.14
C ALA A 161 -10.96 11.45 -14.64
N LEU A 162 -10.05 10.53 -14.97
CA LEU A 162 -9.75 10.14 -16.35
C LEU A 162 -10.89 9.31 -16.98
N ALA A 163 -11.60 8.51 -16.18
CA ALA A 163 -12.74 7.73 -16.64
C ALA A 163 -14.01 8.56 -16.81
N PHE A 164 -14.18 9.58 -15.96
CA PHE A 164 -15.38 10.41 -15.89
C PHE A 164 -15.04 11.90 -15.90
N PRO A 165 -14.58 12.47 -17.04
CA PRO A 165 -14.32 13.91 -17.13
C PRO A 165 -15.59 14.73 -16.91
N ASP A 166 -15.48 15.83 -16.16
CA ASP A 166 -16.61 16.71 -15.87
C ASP A 166 -17.01 17.46 -17.16
N PRO A 167 -18.32 17.59 -17.48
CA PRO A 167 -18.75 18.25 -18.71
C PRO A 167 -18.33 19.73 -18.80
N ALA A 168 -18.22 20.43 -17.67
CA ALA A 168 -17.90 21.86 -17.64
C ALA A 168 -16.40 22.13 -17.40
N SER A 169 -15.75 21.31 -16.57
CA SER A 169 -14.41 21.55 -16.04
C SER A 169 -13.40 20.43 -16.35
N GLY A 170 -13.81 19.46 -17.16
CA GLY A 170 -12.97 18.39 -17.68
C GLY A 170 -12.40 17.48 -16.59
N ILE A 171 -11.23 16.90 -16.88
CA ILE A 171 -10.55 15.96 -15.97
C ILE A 171 -10.18 16.65 -14.65
N THR A 172 -9.70 17.90 -14.69
CA THR A 172 -9.31 18.65 -13.49
C THR A 172 -10.50 18.87 -12.55
N GLY A 173 -11.67 19.19 -13.11
CA GLY A 173 -12.92 19.30 -12.37
C GLY A 173 -13.30 18.01 -11.65
N SER A 174 -13.31 16.89 -12.37
CA SER A 174 -13.60 15.59 -11.78
C SER A 174 -12.58 15.16 -10.75
N PHE A 175 -11.29 15.44 -10.97
CA PHE A 175 -10.24 15.16 -10.00
C PHE A 175 -10.51 15.89 -8.68
N LEU A 176 -10.79 17.19 -8.72
CA LEU A 176 -11.09 17.97 -7.52
C LEU A 176 -12.37 17.47 -6.83
N LYS A 177 -13.39 17.04 -7.59
CA LYS A 177 -14.61 16.45 -7.03
C LYS A 177 -14.32 15.14 -6.31
N PHE A 178 -13.70 14.17 -6.97
CA PHE A 178 -13.39 12.87 -6.37
C PHE A 178 -12.38 13.00 -5.21
N ALA A 179 -11.34 13.83 -5.37
CA ALA A 179 -10.36 14.12 -4.32
C ALA A 179 -10.94 14.94 -3.16
N GLY A 180 -12.02 15.70 -3.38
CA GLY A 180 -12.72 16.44 -2.33
C GLY A 180 -13.72 15.57 -1.57
N VAL A 181 -14.55 14.81 -2.27
CA VAL A 181 -15.65 14.00 -1.69
C VAL A 181 -15.13 12.98 -0.68
N PHE A 182 -13.99 12.37 -0.99
CA PHE A 182 -13.44 11.29 -0.18
C PHE A 182 -12.42 11.77 0.86
N ALA A 183 -11.93 13.02 0.78
CA ALA A 183 -10.95 13.56 1.72
C ALA A 183 -11.41 13.51 3.20
N PRO A 184 -12.67 13.82 3.55
CA PRO A 184 -13.12 13.76 4.94
C PRO A 184 -13.01 12.37 5.59
N THR A 185 -13.01 11.30 4.79
CA THR A 185 -12.85 9.93 5.31
C THR A 185 -11.41 9.44 5.18
N GLN A 186 -10.73 9.76 4.07
CA GLN A 186 -9.39 9.23 3.79
C GLN A 186 -8.29 9.95 4.55
N LEU A 187 -8.39 11.28 4.77
CA LEU A 187 -7.37 12.02 5.50
C LEU A 187 -7.28 11.57 6.97
N PRO A 188 -8.39 11.45 7.73
CA PRO A 188 -8.31 10.94 9.10
C PRO A 188 -7.84 9.48 9.15
N LEU A 189 -8.31 8.65 8.22
CA LEU A 189 -7.90 7.24 8.14
C LEU A 189 -6.38 7.10 7.99
N ALA A 190 -5.78 7.84 7.07
CA ALA A 190 -4.33 7.80 6.84
C ALA A 190 -3.51 8.24 8.06
N VAL A 191 -4.02 9.19 8.85
CA VAL A 191 -3.35 9.60 10.11
C VAL A 191 -3.43 8.48 11.14
N VAL A 192 -4.60 7.86 11.31
CA VAL A 192 -4.79 6.72 12.23
C VAL A 192 -3.92 5.54 11.80
N GLU A 193 -3.88 5.22 10.51
CA GLU A 193 -3.06 4.15 9.96
C GLU A 193 -1.56 4.45 10.12
N GLY A 194 -1.16 5.72 9.97
CA GLY A 194 0.19 6.18 10.28
C GLY A 194 0.60 5.92 11.74
N LEU A 195 -0.26 6.30 12.69
CA LEU A 195 -0.01 6.05 14.12
C LEU A 195 0.04 4.56 14.43
N LEU A 196 -0.91 3.78 13.89
CA LEU A 196 -0.94 2.34 14.07
C LEU A 196 0.32 1.67 13.51
N THR A 197 0.80 2.11 12.36
CA THR A 197 2.03 1.59 11.73
C THR A 197 3.24 1.87 12.62
N VAL A 198 3.34 3.04 13.25
CA VAL A 198 4.41 3.34 14.21
C VAL A 198 4.38 2.37 15.39
N VAL A 199 3.20 2.14 15.98
CA VAL A 199 3.04 1.20 17.09
C VAL A 199 3.47 -0.21 16.69
N ILE A 200 3.03 -0.69 15.52
CA ILE A 200 3.40 -2.01 15.01
C ILE A 200 4.91 -2.11 14.77
N VAL A 201 5.52 -1.12 14.12
CA VAL A 201 6.97 -1.15 13.83
C VAL A 201 7.79 -1.09 15.12
N ASN A 202 7.39 -0.30 16.11
CA ASN A 202 8.06 -0.26 17.41
C ASN A 202 7.95 -1.60 18.14
N PHE A 203 6.76 -2.21 18.15
CA PHE A 203 6.55 -3.53 18.74
C PHE A 203 7.42 -4.60 18.07
N LEU A 204 7.48 -4.60 16.73
CA LEU A 204 8.34 -5.51 15.98
C LEU A 204 9.83 -5.29 16.27
N ARG A 205 10.25 -4.03 16.47
CA ARG A 205 11.64 -3.70 16.84
C ARG A 205 11.99 -4.23 18.24
N GLU A 206 11.06 -4.15 19.18
CA GLU A 206 11.28 -4.53 20.57
C GLU A 206 11.24 -6.06 20.79
N TYR A 207 10.32 -6.77 20.12
CA TYR A 207 10.12 -8.21 20.33
C TYR A 207 10.76 -9.13 19.26
N SER A 208 11.04 -8.62 18.06
CA SER A 208 11.52 -9.42 16.92
C SER A 208 12.82 -8.90 16.31
N GLY A 209 13.57 -8.07 17.05
CA GLY A 209 14.79 -7.42 16.56
C GLY A 209 15.85 -8.39 16.03
N GLU A 210 16.08 -9.52 16.70
CA GLU A 210 17.05 -10.53 16.28
C GLU A 210 16.61 -11.30 15.01
N GLU A 211 15.32 -11.66 14.90
CA GLU A 211 14.78 -12.34 13.71
C GLU A 211 14.77 -11.41 12.48
N LEU A 212 14.41 -10.13 12.66
CA LEU A 212 14.44 -9.13 11.59
C LEU A 212 15.86 -8.85 11.07
N GLN A 213 16.89 -8.95 11.91
CA GLN A 213 18.29 -8.85 11.51
C GLN A 213 18.78 -10.11 10.79
N SER A 214 18.38 -11.31 11.27
CA SER A 214 18.74 -12.60 10.67
C SER A 214 18.22 -12.78 9.23
N LEU A 215 17.13 -12.08 8.89
CA LEU A 215 16.50 -12.17 7.58
C LEU A 215 17.11 -11.27 6.50
N HIS A 216 18.13 -10.45 6.81
CA HIS A 216 18.70 -9.44 5.89
C HIS A 216 17.64 -8.53 5.18
N PHE A 217 16.37 -8.58 5.60
CA PHE A 217 15.26 -7.87 4.97
C PHE A 217 15.38 -6.35 5.22
N LEU A 218 15.99 -5.99 6.34
CA LEU A 218 16.40 -4.64 6.65
C LEU A 218 17.78 -4.37 6.05
N ARG A 219 17.84 -3.80 4.85
CA ARG A 219 19.03 -3.03 4.43
C ARG A 219 19.34 -2.00 5.54
N PRO A 220 20.62 -1.72 5.85
CA PRO A 220 21.13 -1.18 7.10
C PRO A 220 20.63 0.24 7.43
N THR A 221 19.35 0.33 7.82
CA THR A 221 18.69 1.60 8.16
C THR A 221 17.96 1.53 9.49
N LEU A 222 17.71 0.33 10.03
CA LEU A 222 17.25 0.15 11.42
C LEU A 222 18.40 -0.18 12.38
N ALA A 223 19.59 -0.52 11.87
CA ALA A 223 20.76 -0.88 12.67
C ALA A 223 21.57 0.32 13.18
N THR A 224 21.29 1.53 12.70
CA THR A 224 22.12 2.71 12.99
C THR A 224 21.76 3.38 14.33
N GLU A 225 20.62 3.05 14.93
CA GLU A 225 20.21 3.60 16.25
C GLU A 225 20.51 2.66 17.43
N THR A 226 21.05 1.45 17.22
CA THR A 226 21.45 0.55 18.32
C THR A 226 22.83 0.90 18.91
N ARG A 227 23.35 2.10 18.64
CA ARG A 227 24.63 2.59 19.18
C ARG A 227 24.54 4.04 19.64
N THR A 228 23.65 4.33 20.59
CA THR A 228 23.80 5.43 21.55
C THR A 228 23.05 5.08 22.82
#